data_AF-R6D7Q4-F1
#
_entry.id   AF-R6D7Q4-F1
#
_cell.length_a   1.000
_cell.length_b   1.000
_cell.length_c   1.000
_cell.angle_alpha   90.00
_cell.angle_beta   90.00
_cell.angle_gamma   90.00
#
_symmetry.space_group_name_H-M   'P 1'
#
loop_
_entity.id
_entity.type
_entity.pdbx_description
1 polymer ?
#
loop_
_entity_poly.entity_id
_entity_poly.type
_entity_poly.pdbx_seq_one_letter_code
_entity_poly.pdbx_strand_id
1 'polypeptide(L)'
;MPSGGGGISLEYDSSVNISLADKTAYLNYTHPGRSTQDIVLCIEINGEIVAQSGTIEPGNRLKKLALLDGAEKKLSEGTYTDADFRVLSYDPESGEKAMVDTVAKITVTVEK
;
A
#
# COMPACT_ATOMS: atom_id res chain seq x y z
N MET A 1 28.07 18.31 -2.50
CA MET A 1 27.06 17.77 -1.56
C MET A 1 26.17 16.83 -2.37
N PRO A 2 26.06 15.53 -2.07
CA PRO A 2 24.99 14.76 -2.67
C PRO A 2 23.70 15.12 -1.91
N SER A 3 22.91 16.02 -2.50
CA SER A 3 21.55 16.34 -2.06
C SER A 3 20.61 15.36 -2.75
N GLY A 4 20.33 14.22 -2.13
CA GLY A 4 19.53 13.19 -2.83
C GLY A 4 19.10 12.01 -2.00
N GLY A 5 19.06 12.14 -0.67
CA GLY A 5 18.48 11.12 0.21
C GLY A 5 17.02 11.45 0.47
N GLY A 6 16.17 11.41 -0.56
CA GLY A 6 14.72 11.60 -0.43
C GLY A 6 14.08 10.42 0.29
N GLY A 7 14.30 10.31 1.60
CA GLY A 7 13.69 9.26 2.41
C GLY A 7 12.17 9.44 2.43
N ILE A 8 11.45 8.52 1.78
CA ILE A 8 10.00 8.42 1.88
C ILE A 8 9.69 8.13 3.36
N SER A 9 9.09 9.09 4.04
CA SER A 9 8.60 8.87 5.40
C SER A 9 7.22 8.23 5.28
N LEU A 10 7.05 7.00 5.76
CA LEU A 10 5.77 6.32 5.71
C LEU A 10 5.02 6.55 7.01
N GLU A 11 3.83 7.14 6.90
CA GLU A 11 2.89 7.26 8.01
C GLU A 11 1.71 6.33 7.71
N TYR A 12 1.70 5.15 8.33
CA TYR A 12 0.68 4.13 8.13
C TYR A 12 0.31 3.44 9.44
N ASP A 13 -0.93 2.98 9.53
CA ASP A 13 -1.32 2.03 10.58
C ASP A 13 -0.80 0.64 10.22
N SER A 14 -0.13 -0.02 11.16
CA SER A 14 0.38 -1.39 10.98
C SER A 14 -0.73 -2.46 10.93
N SER A 15 -2.00 -2.03 11.00
CA SER A 15 -3.18 -2.89 10.96
C SER A 15 -4.09 -2.46 9.82
N VAL A 16 -4.47 -3.42 8.98
CA VAL A 16 -5.39 -3.24 7.87
C VAL A 16 -6.57 -4.19 8.07
N ASN A 17 -7.77 -3.72 7.75
CA ASN A 17 -8.97 -4.54 7.78
C ASN A 17 -9.44 -4.79 6.35
N ILE A 18 -9.81 -6.02 6.00
CA ILE A 18 -10.35 -6.36 4.69
C ILE A 18 -11.76 -6.91 4.88
N SER A 19 -12.73 -6.31 4.20
CA SER A 19 -14.07 -6.88 4.03
C SER A 19 -14.16 -7.60 2.68
N LEU A 20 -14.51 -8.89 2.72
CA LEU A 20 -14.74 -9.70 1.54
C LEU A 20 -16.07 -9.36 0.84
N ALA A 21 -17.10 -8.97 1.59
CA ALA A 21 -18.38 -8.51 1.05
C ALA A 21 -18.23 -7.18 0.31
N ASP A 22 -17.53 -6.21 0.89
CA ASP A 22 -17.29 -4.90 0.27
C ASP A 22 -16.18 -4.95 -0.79
N LYS A 23 -15.43 -6.05 -0.85
CA LYS A 23 -14.22 -6.20 -1.66
C LYS A 23 -13.26 -5.02 -1.46
N THR A 24 -13.06 -4.64 -0.20
CA THR A 24 -12.33 -3.42 0.16
C THR A 24 -11.41 -3.67 1.34
N ALA A 25 -10.17 -3.18 1.24
CA ALA A 25 -9.25 -3.02 2.35
C ALA A 25 -9.38 -1.61 2.93
N TYR A 26 -9.56 -1.52 4.24
CA TYR A 26 -9.61 -0.31 5.05
C TYR A 26 -8.28 -0.14 5.79
N LEU A 27 -7.66 1.02 5.61
CA LEU A 27 -6.33 1.35 6.11
C LEU A 27 -6.25 2.84 6.40
N ASN A 28 -5.22 3.31 7.11
CA ASN A 28 -4.86 4.72 7.08
C ASN A 28 -3.44 4.84 6.59
N TYR A 29 -3.29 5.52 5.47
CA TYR A 29 -2.00 5.86 4.89
C TYR A 29 -1.96 7.36 4.57
N THR A 30 -0.85 8.01 4.93
CA THR A 30 -0.56 9.39 4.55
C THR A 30 0.73 9.44 3.74
N HIS A 31 0.67 10.01 2.53
CA HIS A 31 1.84 10.34 1.73
C HIS A 31 2.30 11.75 2.11
N PRO A 32 3.49 11.94 2.70
CA PRO A 32 3.93 13.26 3.13
C PRO A 32 4.04 14.24 1.95
N GLY A 33 3.57 15.48 2.13
CA GLY A 33 3.67 16.53 1.09
C GLY A 33 5.10 16.96 0.74
N ARG A 34 6.08 16.58 1.58
CA ARG A 34 7.51 16.81 1.32
C ARG A 34 8.15 15.76 0.41
N SER A 35 7.41 14.70 0.07
CA SER A 35 7.90 13.66 -0.84
C SER A 35 8.09 14.23 -2.24
N THR A 36 9.11 13.75 -2.94
CA THR A 36 9.43 14.18 -4.32
C THR A 36 9.02 13.14 -5.36
N GLN A 37 8.36 12.07 -4.94
CA GLN A 37 7.99 10.93 -5.78
C GLN A 37 6.51 10.61 -5.60
N ASP A 38 5.91 10.17 -6.69
CA ASP A 38 4.60 9.53 -6.67
C ASP A 38 4.74 8.10 -6.17
N ILE A 39 3.66 7.55 -5.63
CA ILE A 39 3.68 6.17 -5.13
C ILE A 39 2.49 5.35 -5.59
N VAL A 40 2.64 4.03 -5.56
CA VAL A 40 1.56 3.05 -5.58
C VAL A 40 1.69 2.17 -4.34
N LEU A 41 0.57 1.95 -3.65
CA LEU A 41 0.47 1.07 -2.49
C LEU A 41 -0.08 -0.28 -2.88
N CYS A 42 0.56 -1.34 -2.40
CA CYS A 42 0.10 -2.71 -2.57
C CYS A 42 0.00 -3.40 -1.20
N ILE A 43 -1.08 -4.17 -1.01
CA ILE A 43 -1.19 -5.13 0.09
C ILE A 43 -0.96 -6.51 -0.50
N GLU A 44 0.02 -7.23 0.04
CA GLU A 44 0.37 -8.59 -0.34
C GLU A 44 0.19 -9.54 0.85
N ILE A 45 -0.53 -10.63 0.60
CA ILE A 45 -0.83 -11.67 1.60
C ILE A 45 -0.39 -13.00 1.00
N ASN A 46 0.43 -13.76 1.73
CA ASN A 46 0.97 -15.05 1.27
C ASN A 46 1.66 -15.01 -0.10
N GLY A 47 2.35 -13.92 -0.43
CA GLY A 47 3.06 -13.78 -1.71
C GLY A 47 2.19 -13.30 -2.87
N GLU A 48 0.91 -13.01 -2.66
CA GLU A 48 0.00 -12.50 -3.69
C GLU A 48 -0.50 -11.08 -3.36
N ILE A 49 -0.40 -10.17 -4.33
CA ILE A 49 -1.00 -8.84 -4.21
C ILE A 49 -2.52 -8.99 -4.26
N VAL A 50 -3.19 -8.58 -3.19
CA VAL A 50 -4.65 -8.68 -3.05
C VAL A 50 -5.36 -7.34 -3.24
N ALA A 51 -4.64 -6.23 -3.10
CA ALA A 51 -5.16 -4.90 -3.29
C ALA A 51 -4.05 -3.96 -3.75
N GLN A 52 -4.37 -3.04 -4.68
CA GLN A 52 -3.40 -2.08 -5.22
C GLN A 52 -4.07 -0.72 -5.47
N SER A 53 -3.36 0.37 -5.16
CA SER A 53 -3.83 1.73 -5.44
C SER A 53 -3.57 2.15 -6.88
N GLY A 54 -4.23 3.23 -7.31
CA GLY A 54 -3.66 4.07 -8.36
C GLY A 54 -2.45 4.85 -7.84
N THR A 55 -1.90 5.71 -8.69
CA THR A 55 -0.85 6.65 -8.29
C THR A 55 -1.37 7.60 -7.21
N ILE A 56 -0.57 7.82 -6.17
CA ILE A 56 -0.84 8.75 -5.07
C ILE A 56 0.24 9.82 -5.09
N GLU A 57 -0.16 11.06 -5.37
CA GLU A 57 0.73 12.22 -5.36
C GLU A 57 1.05 12.67 -3.92
N PRO A 58 2.20 13.29 -3.67
CA PRO A 58 2.58 13.85 -2.36
C PRO A 58 1.48 14.71 -1.72
N GLY A 59 1.30 14.55 -0.41
CA GLY A 59 0.32 15.32 0.39
C GLY A 59 -1.07 14.68 0.47
N ASN A 60 -1.31 13.60 -0.27
CA ASN A 60 -2.57 12.87 -0.25
C ASN A 60 -2.62 11.77 0.82
N ARG A 61 -3.83 11.27 1.06
CA ARG A 61 -4.12 10.21 2.02
C ARG A 61 -4.96 9.13 1.37
N LEU A 62 -4.72 7.88 1.78
CA LEU A 62 -5.53 6.74 1.38
C LEU A 62 -6.18 6.11 2.60
N LYS A 63 -7.50 5.92 2.52
CA LYS A 63 -8.30 5.30 3.59
C LYS A 63 -8.91 3.95 3.23
N LYS A 64 -8.98 3.69 1.93
CA LYS A 64 -9.59 2.48 1.38
C LYS A 64 -8.93 2.09 0.09
N LEU A 65 -8.90 0.80 -0.18
CA LEU A 65 -8.34 0.21 -1.37
C LEU A 65 -9.25 -0.90 -1.86
N ALA A 66 -9.63 -0.86 -3.14
CA ALA A 66 -10.40 -1.96 -3.72
C ALA A 66 -9.50 -3.20 -3.77
N LEU A 67 -10.08 -4.36 -3.46
CA LEU A 67 -9.42 -5.64 -3.73
C LEU A 67 -9.31 -5.84 -5.24
N LEU A 68 -8.22 -6.49 -5.66
CA LEU A 68 -8.07 -6.94 -7.04
C LEU A 68 -9.11 -8.01 -7.35
N ASP A 69 -9.51 -8.09 -8.62
CA ASP A 69 -10.51 -9.05 -9.08
C ASP A 69 -10.15 -10.49 -8.69
N GLY A 70 -11.03 -11.13 -7.91
CA GLY A 70 -10.87 -12.51 -7.46
C GLY A 70 -10.03 -12.69 -6.20
N ALA A 71 -9.42 -11.63 -5.65
CA ALA A 71 -8.71 -11.71 -4.38
C ALA A 71 -9.65 -12.09 -3.22
N GLU A 72 -10.92 -11.66 -3.26
CA GLU A 72 -11.92 -11.98 -2.25
C GLU A 72 -12.24 -13.49 -2.16
N LYS A 73 -11.95 -14.24 -3.22
CA LYS A 73 -12.17 -15.70 -3.29
C LYS A 73 -10.97 -16.51 -2.80
N LYS A 74 -9.82 -15.86 -2.67
CA LYS A 74 -8.55 -16.50 -2.27
C LYS A 74 -8.22 -16.24 -0.81
N LEU A 75 -8.80 -15.20 -0.23
CA LEU A 75 -8.68 -14.88 1.18
C LEU A 75 -9.70 -15.65 2.01
N SER A 76 -9.29 -16.03 3.21
CA SER A 76 -10.16 -16.61 4.23
C SER A 76 -10.31 -15.62 5.37
N GLU A 77 -11.48 -15.62 6.02
CA GLU A 77 -11.68 -14.88 7.26
C GLU A 77 -10.62 -15.28 8.30
N GLY A 78 -10.08 -14.30 9.02
CA GLY A 78 -9.01 -14.51 10.00
C GLY A 78 -7.96 -13.40 10.01
N THR A 79 -6.86 -13.65 10.73
CA THR A 79 -5.77 -12.67 10.88
C THR A 79 -4.48 -13.19 10.26
N TYR A 80 -3.89 -12.37 9.40
CA TYR A 80 -2.59 -12.58 8.76
C TYR A 80 -1.58 -11.61 9.38
N THR A 81 -0.62 -12.11 10.17
CA THR A 81 0.30 -11.25 10.94
C THR A 81 1.61 -10.89 10.23
N ASP A 82 1.86 -11.47 9.05
CA ASP A 82 3.10 -11.28 8.29
C ASP A 82 2.83 -10.83 6.83
N ALA A 83 1.76 -10.04 6.64
CA ALA A 83 1.43 -9.49 5.34
C ALA A 83 2.39 -8.35 4.97
N ASP A 84 2.60 -8.18 3.67
CA ASP A 84 3.50 -7.18 3.09
C ASP A 84 2.70 -5.95 2.67
N PHE A 85 3.11 -4.79 3.17
CA PHE A 85 2.64 -3.48 2.71
C PHE A 85 3.74 -2.85 1.86
N ARG A 86 3.57 -2.92 0.54
CA ARG A 86 4.59 -2.47 -0.42
C ARG A 86 4.27 -1.08 -0.93
N VAL A 87 5.30 -0.25 -0.98
CA VAL A 87 5.24 1.11 -1.54
C VAL A 87 6.20 1.17 -2.71
N LEU A 88 5.62 1.24 -3.90
CA LEU A 88 6.32 1.37 -5.17
C LEU A 88 6.43 2.86 -5.48
N SER A 89 7.64 3.34 -5.78
CA SER A 89 7.88 4.77 -6.01
C SER A 89 8.16 5.06 -7.47
N TYR A 90 7.59 6.15 -7.97
CA TYR A 90 7.63 6.55 -9.37
C TYR A 90 8.09 7.99 -9.51
N ASP A 91 8.79 8.25 -10.60
CA ASP A 91 9.14 9.59 -11.02
C ASP A 91 7.86 10.28 -11.52
N PRO A 92 7.50 11.46 -10.98
CA PRO A 92 6.25 12.12 -11.34
C PRO A 92 6.28 12.72 -12.75
N GLU A 93 7.45 12.96 -13.35
CA GLU A 93 7.58 13.51 -14.71
C GLU A 93 7.52 12.42 -15.78
N SER A 94 8.29 11.34 -15.60
CA SER A 94 8.37 10.25 -16.59
C SER A 94 7.40 9.10 -16.33
N GLY A 95 6.91 8.95 -15.10
CA GLY A 95 6.12 7.80 -14.66
C GLY A 95 6.95 6.51 -14.50
N GLU A 96 8.28 6.59 -14.64
CA GLU A 96 9.16 5.44 -14.49
C GLU A 96 9.35 5.08 -13.02
N LYS A 97 9.56 3.79 -12.73
CA LYS A 97 9.84 3.34 -11.37
C LYS A 97 11.16 3.95 -10.89
N ALA A 98 11.10 4.79 -9.87
CA ALA A 98 12.21 5.63 -9.47
C ALA A 98 13.17 4.97 -8.46
N MET A 99 12.72 4.01 -7.64
CA MET A 99 13.52 3.42 -6.55
C MET A 99 13.14 1.97 -6.18
N VAL A 100 13.93 1.37 -5.27
CA VAL A 100 13.69 0.07 -4.63
C VAL A 100 12.38 0.09 -3.84
N ASP A 101 11.60 -0.98 -3.95
CA ASP A 101 10.34 -1.15 -3.25
C ASP A 101 10.56 -1.08 -1.74
N THR A 102 9.82 -0.22 -1.06
CA THR A 102 9.79 -0.24 0.41
C THR A 102 8.74 -1.25 0.84
N VAL A 103 9.15 -2.23 1.64
CA VAL A 103 8.25 -3.25 2.19
C VAL A 103 8.19 -3.10 3.70
N ALA A 104 6.98 -2.91 4.20
CA ALA A 104 6.66 -2.93 5.62
C ALA A 104 5.84 -4.17 5.96
N LYS A 105 6.03 -4.73 7.16
CA LYS A 105 5.16 -5.79 7.67
C LYS A 105 3.94 -5.19 8.35
N ILE A 106 2.76 -5.77 8.06
CA ILE A 106 1.48 -5.37 8.64
C ILE A 106 0.68 -6.60 9.09
N THR A 107 -0.22 -6.35 10.03
CA THR A 107 -1.29 -7.29 10.38
C THR A 107 -2.51 -6.98 9.53
N VAL A 108 -3.05 -7.98 8.86
CA VAL A 108 -4.32 -7.88 8.13
C VAL A 108 -5.36 -8.74 8.81
N THR A 109 -6.50 -8.15 9.16
CA THR A 109 -7.69 -8.88 9.58
C THR A 109 -8.67 -8.93 8.43
N VAL A 110 -9.05 -10.13 8.01
CA VAL A 110 -10.04 -10.38 6.97
C VAL A 110 -11.35 -10.79 7.64
N GLU A 111 -12.40 -10.09 7.30
CA GLU A 111 -13.77 -10.35 7.72
C GLU A 111 -14.71 -10.44 6.51
N LYS A 112 -15.87 -11.04 6.74
CA LYS A 112 -16.88 -11.23 5.70
C LYS A 112 -17.65 -9.96 5.40
#